data_AF-A0A925C574-F1
#
_entry.id   AF-A0A925C574-F1
#
_cell.length_a   1.000
_cell.length_b   1.000
_cell.length_c   1.000
_cell.angle_alpha   90.00
_cell.angle_beta   90.00
_cell.angle_gamma   90.00
#
_symmetry.space_group_name_H-M   'P 1'
#
loop_
_entity.id
_entity.type
_entity.pdbx_description
1 polymer ?
#
loop_
_entity_poly.entity_id
_entity_poly.type
_entity_poly.pdbx_seq_one_letter_code
_entity_poly.pdbx_strand_id
1 'polypeptide(L)'
;MKYIALIAVITLLALELSGSIPQSSVGGPMTIALVFFIAALTVGIREAWLNKRGVLGWIVSIVASLVGAFVGAEIGGLVFGTIQGLLNVEGALAETRHPLLYVSMVGMVLFGLLGSWIALRIVDRMR
;
A
#
# COMPACT_ATOMS: atom_id res chain seq x y z
N MET A 1 -8.85 -7.74 -5.41
CA MET A 1 -7.64 -7.83 -4.57
C MET A 1 -6.42 -8.21 -5.39
N LYS A 2 -6.30 -9.46 -5.88
CA LYS A 2 -5.14 -9.91 -6.67
C LYS A 2 -4.75 -8.95 -7.80
N TYR A 3 -5.70 -8.57 -8.65
CA TYR A 3 -5.44 -7.64 -9.77
C TYR A 3 -5.11 -6.22 -9.32
N ILE A 4 -5.79 -5.67 -8.30
CA ILE A 4 -5.51 -4.32 -7.78
C ILE A 4 -4.09 -4.28 -7.20
N ALA A 5 -3.72 -5.28 -6.41
CA ALA A 5 -2.39 -5.39 -5.84
C ALA A 5 -1.31 -5.55 -6.92
N LEU A 6 -1.55 -6.41 -7.90
CA LEU A 6 -0.62 -6.63 -9.00
C LEU A 6 -0.44 -5.36 -9.84
N ILE A 7 -1.53 -4.65 -10.17
CA ILE A 7 -1.46 -3.37 -10.89
C ILE A 7 -0.69 -2.34 -10.06
N ALA A 8 -1.01 -2.18 -8.77
CA ALA A 8 -0.31 -1.23 -7.90
C ALA A 8 1.19 -1.52 -7.81
N VAL A 9 1.56 -2.79 -7.65
CA VAL A 9 2.97 -3.24 -7.62
C VAL A 9 3.67 -2.95 -8.95
N ILE A 10 3.06 -3.31 -10.08
CA ILE A 10 3.65 -3.06 -11.40
C ILE A 10 3.80 -1.57 -11.65
N THR A 11 2.79 -0.75 -11.32
CA THR A 11 2.86 0.71 -11.44
C THR A 11 4.00 1.27 -10.61
N LEU A 12 4.12 0.86 -9.36
CA LEU A 12 5.16 1.36 -8.46
C LEU A 12 6.57 0.97 -8.94
N LEU A 13 6.76 -0.29 -9.35
CA LEU A 13 8.03 -0.77 -9.90
C LEU A 13 8.37 -0.08 -11.23
N ALA A 14 7.39 0.11 -12.11
CA ALA A 14 7.60 0.82 -13.37
C ALA A 14 8.04 2.27 -13.13
N LEU A 15 7.41 2.96 -12.17
CA LEU A 15 7.77 4.33 -11.80
C LEU A 15 9.17 4.45 -11.18
N GLU A 16 9.58 3.47 -10.37
CA GLU A 16 10.93 3.42 -9.81
C GLU A 16 11.97 3.13 -10.90
N LEU A 17 11.72 2.14 -11.76
CA LEU A 17 12.63 1.74 -12.84
C LEU A 17 12.78 2.81 -13.92
N SER A 18 11.74 3.62 -14.18
CA SER A 18 11.80 4.75 -15.09
C SER A 18 12.48 5.99 -14.50
N GLY A 19 12.85 5.96 -13.21
CA GLY A 19 13.37 7.12 -12.48
C GLY A 19 12.34 8.24 -12.31
N SER A 20 11.04 7.92 -12.44
CA SER A 20 9.95 8.89 -12.30
C SER A 20 9.63 9.21 -10.83
N ILE A 21 10.17 8.45 -9.87
CA ILE A 21 10.11 8.74 -8.44
C ILE A 21 11.31 9.63 -8.08
N PRO A 22 11.09 10.93 -7.75
CA PRO A 22 12.17 11.84 -7.41
C PRO A 22 12.76 11.49 -6.04
N GLN A 23 14.02 11.06 -5.99
CA GLN A 23 14.65 10.57 -4.76
C GLN A 23 15.04 11.70 -3.78
N SER A 24 15.30 12.91 -4.27
CA SER A 24 15.77 14.05 -3.48
C SER A 24 14.67 15.11 -3.23
N SER A 25 13.39 14.71 -3.32
CA SER A 25 12.26 15.64 -3.22
C SER A 25 11.08 14.98 -2.52
N VAL A 26 10.24 15.80 -1.88
CA VAL A 26 8.94 15.39 -1.31
C VAL A 26 8.05 14.74 -2.37
N GLY A 27 8.30 15.02 -3.65
CA GLY A 27 7.65 14.37 -4.79
C GLY A 27 7.76 12.84 -4.76
N GLY A 28 8.89 12.25 -4.35
CA GLY A 28 9.07 10.79 -4.32
C GLY A 28 8.09 10.10 -3.36
N PRO A 29 8.12 10.45 -2.07
CA PRO A 29 7.14 9.96 -1.10
C PRO A 29 5.69 10.23 -1.50
N MET A 30 5.39 11.40 -2.07
CA MET A 30 4.04 11.73 -2.55
C MET A 30 3.57 10.82 -3.70
N THR A 31 4.45 10.50 -4.66
CA THR A 31 4.13 9.59 -5.76
C THR A 31 3.82 8.19 -5.24
N ILE A 32 4.63 7.68 -4.31
CA ILE A 32 4.41 6.37 -3.66
C ILE A 32 3.08 6.38 -2.90
N ALA A 33 2.84 7.40 -2.09
CA ALA A 33 1.60 7.56 -1.33
C ALA A 33 0.37 7.65 -2.24
N LEU A 34 0.48 8.29 -3.41
CA LEU A 34 -0.61 8.42 -4.37
C LEU A 34 -0.99 7.06 -4.97
N VAL A 35 -0.01 6.27 -5.42
CA VAL A 35 -0.25 4.92 -5.94
C VAL A 35 -0.94 4.06 -4.88
N PHE A 36 -0.45 4.13 -3.65
CA PHE A 36 -0.99 3.41 -2.53
C PHE A 36 -2.43 3.83 -2.20
N PHE A 37 -2.68 5.14 -2.12
CA PHE A 37 -4.00 5.71 -1.85
C PHE A 37 -5.02 5.31 -2.91
N ILE A 38 -4.67 5.41 -4.20
CA ILE A 38 -5.54 5.00 -5.30
C ILE A 38 -5.85 3.51 -5.23
N ALA A 39 -4.86 2.67 -4.90
CA ALA A 39 -5.06 1.24 -4.76
C ALA A 39 -6.03 0.91 -3.61
N ALA A 40 -5.83 1.51 -2.43
CA ALA A 40 -6.71 1.33 -1.27
C ALA A 40 -8.14 1.87 -1.53
N LEU A 41 -8.27 3.02 -2.19
CA LEU A 41 -9.55 3.57 -2.60
C LEU A 41 -10.28 2.60 -3.56
N THR A 42 -9.56 2.08 -4.55
CA THR A 42 -10.09 1.10 -5.52
C THR A 42 -10.57 -0.17 -4.81
N VAL A 43 -9.88 -0.62 -3.75
CA VAL A 43 -10.34 -1.75 -2.94
C VAL A 43 -11.69 -1.45 -2.28
N GLY A 44 -11.83 -0.31 -1.61
CA GLY A 44 -13.07 0.08 -0.92
C GLY A 44 -14.24 0.25 -1.89
N ILE A 45 -14.01 0.90 -3.04
CA ILE A 45 -15.01 1.05 -4.11
C ILE A 45 -15.45 -0.31 -4.65
N ARG A 46 -14.48 -1.18 -4.99
CA ARG A 46 -14.77 -2.50 -5.55
C ARG A 46 -15.55 -3.37 -4.57
N GLU A 47 -15.21 -3.33 -3.28
CA GLU A 47 -15.94 -4.07 -2.26
C GLU A 47 -17.39 -3.58 -2.17
N ALA A 48 -17.60 -2.27 -2.05
CA ALA A 48 -18.94 -1.69 -1.97
C ALA A 48 -19.81 -2.03 -3.19
N TRP A 49 -19.21 -1.98 -4.37
CA TRP A 49 -19.86 -2.36 -5.63
C TRP A 49 -20.26 -3.83 -5.66
N LEU A 50 -19.33 -4.74 -5.35
CA LEU A 50 -19.58 -6.19 -5.42
C LEU A 50 -20.65 -6.64 -4.43
N ASN A 51 -20.70 -6.00 -3.26
CA ASN A 51 -21.68 -6.30 -2.23
C ASN A 51 -22.96 -5.45 -2.36
N LYS A 52 -23.14 -4.73 -3.48
CA LYS A 52 -24.33 -3.89 -3.77
C LYS A 52 -24.73 -2.97 -2.62
N ARG A 53 -23.74 -2.39 -1.95
CA ARG A 53 -23.94 -1.59 -0.75
C ARG A 53 -24.68 -0.29 -1.10
N GLY A 54 -25.55 0.17 -0.20
CA GLY A 54 -26.14 1.52 -0.27
C GLY A 54 -25.11 2.61 0.06
N VAL A 55 -25.50 3.89 -0.04
CA VAL A 55 -24.60 5.06 0.10
C VAL A 55 -23.77 5.02 1.40
N LEU A 56 -24.40 4.76 2.56
CA LEU A 56 -23.69 4.63 3.82
C LEU A 56 -22.71 3.45 3.84
N GLY A 57 -23.06 2.36 3.15
CA GLY A 57 -22.16 1.22 2.98
C GLY A 57 -20.94 1.60 2.15
N TRP A 58 -21.09 2.36 1.06
CA TRP A 58 -19.97 2.88 0.28
C TRP A 58 -19.00 3.71 1.12
N ILE A 59 -19.52 4.67 1.88
CA ILE A 59 -18.69 5.53 2.75
C ILE A 59 -17.90 4.68 3.73
N VAL A 60 -18.57 3.76 4.44
CA VAL A 60 -17.91 2.89 5.43
C VAL A 60 -16.87 1.98 4.77
N SER A 61 -17.13 1.48 3.55
CA SER A 61 -16.17 0.64 2.81
C SER A 61 -14.90 1.41 2.47
N ILE A 62 -15.07 2.63 1.94
CA ILE A 62 -13.93 3.47 1.55
C ILE A 62 -13.13 3.85 2.79
N VAL A 63 -13.78 4.33 3.84
CA VAL A 63 -13.10 4.73 5.09
C VAL A 63 -12.39 3.54 5.73
N ALA A 64 -13.07 2.40 5.89
CA ALA A 64 -12.45 1.21 6.47
C ALA A 64 -11.27 0.70 5.64
N SER A 65 -11.40 0.73 4.31
CA SER A 65 -10.31 0.37 3.39
C SER A 65 -9.10 1.28 3.57
N LEU A 66 -9.30 2.61 3.62
CA LEU A 66 -8.21 3.57 3.80
C LEU A 66 -7.54 3.40 5.16
N VAL A 67 -8.32 3.35 6.25
CA VAL A 67 -7.80 3.16 7.60
C VAL A 67 -7.02 1.85 7.70
N GLY A 68 -7.59 0.76 7.19
CA GLY A 68 -6.92 -0.54 7.13
C GLY A 68 -5.63 -0.48 6.32
N ALA A 69 -5.60 0.27 5.21
CA ALA A 69 -4.41 0.45 4.40
C ALA A 69 -3.29 1.17 5.16
N PHE A 70 -3.59 2.29 5.82
CA PHE A 70 -2.61 3.01 6.63
C PHE A 70 -2.04 2.14 7.76
N VAL A 71 -2.92 1.47 8.52
CA VAL A 71 -2.50 0.55 9.58
C VAL A 71 -1.62 -0.58 9.03
N GLY A 72 -2.01 -1.16 7.88
CA GLY A 72 -1.23 -2.18 7.20
C GLY A 72 0.14 -1.67 6.75
N ALA A 73 0.22 -0.46 6.20
CA ALA A 73 1.48 0.15 5.78
C ALA A 73 2.44 0.36 6.95
N GLU A 74 1.95 0.84 8.10
CA GLU A 74 2.78 1.00 9.32
C GLU A 74 3.34 -0.34 9.79
N ILE A 75 2.52 -1.41 9.77
CA ILE A 75 3.00 -2.77 10.07
C ILE A 75 4.07 -3.21 9.07
N GLY A 76 3.86 -2.94 7.78
CA GLY A 76 4.87 -3.19 6.74
C GLY A 76 6.18 -2.45 7.04
N GLY A 77 6.09 -1.19 7.46
CA GLY A 77 7.25 -0.37 7.81
C GLY A 77 8.04 -0.95 8.98
N LEU A 78 7.35 -1.39 10.02
CA LEU A 78 7.97 -2.07 11.16
C LEU A 78 8.66 -3.37 10.73
N VAL A 79 8.00 -4.18 9.89
CA VAL A 79 8.57 -5.44 9.38
C VAL A 79 9.83 -5.17 8.56
N PHE A 80 9.77 -4.28 7.57
CA PHE A 80 10.91 -4.02 6.68
C PHE A 80 12.02 -3.22 7.36
N GLY A 81 11.69 -2.34 8.30
CA GLY A 81 12.68 -1.67 9.15
C GLY A 81 13.45 -2.67 10.02
N THR A 82 12.76 -3.66 10.58
CA THR A 82 13.40 -4.75 11.35
C THR A 82 14.29 -5.61 10.46
N ILE A 83 13.82 -5.99 9.28
CA ILE A 83 14.60 -6.77 8.30
C ILE A 83 15.87 -6.00 7.89
N GLN A 84 15.76 -4.69 7.63
CA GLN A 84 16.91 -3.86 7.29
C GLN A 84 17.96 -3.85 8.42
N GLY A 85 17.51 -3.71 9.67
CA GLY A 85 18.39 -3.79 10.84
C GLY A 85 19.07 -5.15 11.00
N LEU A 86 18.34 -6.25 10.79
CA LEU A 86 18.90 -7.60 10.86
C LEU A 86 19.94 -7.89 9.76
N LEU A 87 19.81 -7.25 8.60
CA LEU A 87 20.74 -7.38 7.49
C LEU A 87 21.92 -6.40 7.56
N ASN A 88 22.00 -5.56 8.61
CA ASN A 88 23.01 -4.50 8.77
C ASN A 88 23.14 -3.59 7.53
N VAL A 89 22.01 -3.30 6.86
CA VAL A 89 22.01 -2.40 5.70
C VAL A 89 21.97 -0.96 6.20
N GLU A 90 23.13 -0.33 6.21
CA GLU A 90 23.30 1.07 6.60
C GLU A 90 22.92 2.04 5.47
N GLY A 91 22.37 3.20 5.85
CA GLY A 91 21.96 4.25 4.91
C GLY A 91 20.58 4.02 4.26
N ALA A 92 20.19 4.97 3.40
CA ALA A 92 18.93 4.89 2.69
C ALA A 92 19.02 3.86 1.54
N LEU A 93 18.05 2.95 1.48
CA LEU A 93 17.96 1.93 0.41
C LEU A 93 17.88 2.56 -0.99
N ALA A 94 17.30 3.75 -1.08
CA ALA A 94 17.19 4.55 -2.29
C ALA A 94 18.54 5.09 -2.79
N GLU A 95 19.42 5.51 -1.87
CA GLU A 95 20.75 6.04 -2.22
C GLU A 95 21.68 4.93 -2.72
N THR A 96 21.58 3.75 -2.10
CA THR A 96 22.43 2.59 -2.43
C THR A 96 21.88 1.75 -3.58
N ARG A 97 20.65 2.03 -4.07
CA ARG A 97 19.89 1.17 -5.00
C ARG A 97 19.88 -0.30 -4.59
N HIS A 98 19.85 -0.54 -3.29
CA HIS A 98 19.95 -1.88 -2.76
C HIS A 98 18.73 -2.72 -3.19
N PRO A 99 18.87 -4.00 -3.56
CA PRO A 99 17.73 -4.83 -4.01
C PRO A 99 16.56 -4.88 -3.01
N LEU A 100 16.86 -4.72 -1.72
CA LEU A 100 15.88 -4.63 -0.64
C LEU A 100 14.90 -3.45 -0.83
N LEU A 101 15.29 -2.39 -1.54
CA LEU A 101 14.40 -1.27 -1.91
C LEU A 101 13.16 -1.79 -2.64
N TYR A 102 13.35 -2.58 -3.69
CA TYR A 102 12.25 -3.10 -4.49
C TYR A 102 11.37 -4.06 -3.68
N VAL A 103 12.01 -4.92 -2.87
CA VAL A 103 11.29 -5.87 -2.02
C VAL A 103 10.47 -5.16 -0.96
N SER A 104 11.03 -4.15 -0.30
CA SER A 104 10.33 -3.38 0.72
C SER A 104 9.22 -2.53 0.12
N MET A 105 9.43 -1.90 -1.04
CA MET A 105 8.40 -1.18 -1.78
C MET A 105 7.20 -2.06 -2.12
N VAL A 106 7.45 -3.24 -2.71
CA VAL A 106 6.39 -4.21 -3.02
C VAL A 106 5.71 -4.68 -1.74
N GLY A 107 6.50 -5.06 -0.74
CA GLY A 107 5.98 -5.55 0.53
C GLY A 107 5.09 -4.53 1.23
N MET A 108 5.49 -3.27 1.30
CA MET A 108 4.72 -2.17 1.89
C MET A 108 3.33 -2.03 1.24
N VAL A 109 3.28 -2.04 -0.10
CA VAL A 109 2.01 -2.01 -0.84
C VAL A 109 1.15 -3.22 -0.48
N LEU A 110 1.73 -4.42 -0.41
CA LEU A 110 1.00 -5.64 -0.07
C LEU A 110 0.48 -5.62 1.37
N PHE A 111 1.29 -5.23 2.35
CA PHE A 111 0.88 -5.09 3.75
C PHE A 111 -0.27 -4.09 3.90
N GLY A 112 -0.20 -2.96 3.21
CA GLY A 112 -1.30 -2.01 3.16
C GLY A 112 -2.58 -2.58 2.56
N LEU A 113 -2.52 -3.17 1.38
CA LEU A 113 -3.71 -3.77 0.75
C LEU A 113 -4.28 -4.95 1.54
N LEU A 114 -3.44 -5.68 2.28
CA LEU A 114 -3.88 -6.69 3.25
C LEU A 114 -4.61 -6.04 4.43
N GLY A 115 -4.07 -4.96 5.00
CA GLY A 115 -4.74 -4.22 6.07
C GLY A 115 -6.11 -3.68 5.64
N SER A 116 -6.20 -3.11 4.44
CA SER A 116 -7.46 -2.69 3.81
C SER A 116 -8.47 -3.85 3.71
N TRP A 117 -8.00 -5.01 3.23
CA TRP A 117 -8.84 -6.22 3.11
C TRP A 117 -9.34 -6.73 4.47
N ILE A 118 -8.47 -6.77 5.48
CA ILE A 118 -8.81 -7.22 6.83
C ILE A 118 -9.84 -6.27 7.45
N ALA A 119 -9.64 -4.96 7.33
CA ALA A 119 -10.58 -3.96 7.86
C ALA A 119 -11.98 -4.14 7.27
N LEU A 120 -12.08 -4.33 5.95
CA LEU A 120 -13.35 -4.59 5.27
C LEU A 120 -14.01 -5.90 5.75
N ARG A 121 -13.22 -6.97 5.93
CA ARG A 121 -13.70 -8.24 6.49
C ARG A 121 -14.24 -8.11 7.91
N ILE A 122 -13.64 -7.24 8.74
CA ILE A 122 -14.13 -6.97 10.08
C ILE A 122 -15.48 -6.24 9.99
N VAL A 123 -15.57 -5.19 9.17
CA VAL A 123 -16.83 -4.46 8.95
C VAL A 123 -17.95 -5.37 8.44
N ASP A 124 -17.64 -6.28 7.51
CA ASP A 124 -18.59 -7.29 7.02
C ASP A 124 -19.14 -8.20 8.12
N ARG A 125 -18.32 -8.52 9.14
CA ARG A 125 -18.74 -9.39 10.24
C ARG A 125 -19.57 -8.67 11.31
N MET A 126 -19.51 -7.35 11.34
CA MET A 126 -20.19 -6.52 12.34
C MET A 126 -21.56 -6.02 11.88
N ARG A 127 -22.01 -6.43 10.69
CA ARG A 127 -23.28 -6.05 10.07
C ARG A 127 -24.08 -7.29 9.73
#